data_AF-X0WKP9-F1
#
_entry.id   AF-X0WKP9-F1
#
_cell.length_a   1.000
_cell.length_b   1.000
_cell.length_c   1.000
_cell.angle_alpha   90.00
_cell.angle_beta   90.00
_cell.angle_gamma   90.00
#
_symmetry.space_group_name_H-M   'P 1'
#
loop_
_entity.id
_entity.type
_entity.pdbx_description
1 polymer ?
#
loop_
_entity_poly.entity_id
_entity_poly.type
_entity_poly.pdbx_seq_one_letter_code
_entity_poly.pdbx_strand_id
1 'polypeptide(L)'
;MRKQFGKTLVELAEKDKNLVLLIGDVEQEMTEFIERWPERFFNLGLCEQTMISMAAGMALEGMRPIVYSITPFLIERPFEQIKIDID
;
A
#
# COMPACT_ATOMS: atom_id res chain seq x y z
N MET A 1 -14.70 8.26 -4.83
CA MET A 1 -13.47 8.39 -4.01
C MET A 1 -12.40 7.38 -4.44
N ARG A 2 -12.63 6.06 -4.40
CA ARG A 2 -11.62 5.05 -4.81
C ARG A 2 -11.06 5.24 -6.22
N LYS A 3 -11.91 5.46 -7.23
CA LYS A 3 -11.50 5.82 -8.60
C LYS A 3 -10.52 7.00 -8.67
N GLN A 4 -10.78 8.04 -7.89
CA GLN A 4 -9.92 9.23 -7.87
C GLN A 4 -8.61 8.94 -7.15
N PHE A 5 -8.64 8.14 -6.07
CA PHE A 5 -7.43 7.68 -5.40
C PHE A 5 -6.53 6.91 -6.36
N GLY A 6 -7.06 5.96 -7.13
CA GLY A 6 -6.29 5.20 -8.12
C GLY A 6 -5.63 6.08 -9.17
N LYS A 7 -6.38 7.04 -9.74
CA LYS A 7 -5.81 8.03 -10.67
C LYS A 7 -4.69 8.85 -10.06
N THR A 8 -4.91 9.40 -8.86
CA THR A 8 -3.89 10.19 -8.16
C THR A 8 -2.67 9.34 -7.79
N LEU A 9 -2.87 8.07 -7.44
CA LEU A 9 -1.77 7.13 -7.18
C LEU A 9 -0.89 6.97 -8.41
N VAL A 10 -1.49 6.76 -9.60
CA VAL A 10 -0.76 6.67 -10.87
C VAL A 10 0.02 7.96 -11.15
N GLU A 11 -0.62 9.13 -11.04
CA GLU A 11 0.04 10.44 -11.25
C GLU A 11 1.22 10.67 -10.30
N LEU A 12 1.13 10.22 -9.05
CA LEU A 12 2.22 10.30 -8.09
C LEU A 12 3.35 9.33 -8.44
N ALA A 13 2.99 8.13 -8.87
CA ALA A 13 3.96 7.08 -9.14
C ALA A 13 4.75 7.28 -10.43
N GLU A 14 4.29 8.16 -11.32
CA GLU A 14 5.07 8.69 -12.45
C GLU A 14 6.20 9.63 -12.00
N LYS A 15 5.96 10.38 -10.91
CA LYS A 15 6.90 11.38 -10.39
C LYS A 15 7.84 10.80 -9.35
N ASP A 16 7.41 9.74 -8.67
CA ASP A 16 8.15 9.10 -7.59
C ASP A 16 8.38 7.61 -7.88
N LYS A 17 9.62 7.28 -8.24
CA LYS A 17 10.03 5.90 -8.51
C LYS A 17 10.11 5.04 -7.25
N ASN A 18 10.19 5.65 -6.06
CA ASN A 18 10.28 4.94 -4.78
C ASN A 18 8.89 4.60 -4.22
N LEU A 19 7.81 5.08 -4.84
CA LEU A 19 6.44 4.76 -4.43
C LEU A 19 6.12 3.30 -4.75
N VAL A 20 5.74 2.56 -3.72
CA VAL A 20 5.31 1.15 -3.81
C VAL A 20 3.89 1.00 -3.26
N LEU A 21 3.12 0.06 -3.80
CA LEU A 21 1.72 -0.18 -3.44
C LEU A 21 1.57 -1.55 -2.78
N LEU A 22 1.03 -1.57 -1.57
CA LEU A 22 0.69 -2.78 -0.82
C LEU A 22 -0.83 -2.91 -0.72
N ILE A 23 -1.40 -4.05 -1.11
CA ILE A 23 -2.85 -4.33 -1.11
C ILE A 23 -3.18 -5.61 -0.33
N GLY A 24 -4.35 -5.62 0.31
CA GLY A 24 -5.00 -6.84 0.78
C GLY A 24 -6.25 -7.19 -0.03
N ASP A 25 -6.08 -7.92 -1.14
CA ASP A 25 -7.14 -8.47 -2.02
C ASP A 25 -8.22 -7.48 -2.52
N VAL A 26 -7.92 -6.17 -2.58
CA VAL A 26 -8.87 -5.13 -3.06
C VAL A 26 -8.32 -4.28 -4.20
N GLU A 27 -8.00 -4.91 -5.33
CA GLU A 27 -7.22 -4.31 -6.42
C GLU A 27 -8.01 -3.49 -7.45
N GLN A 28 -9.35 -3.61 -7.47
CA GLN A 28 -10.21 -3.19 -8.59
C GLN A 28 -10.02 -1.75 -9.09
N GLU A 29 -9.61 -0.84 -8.21
CA GLU A 29 -9.45 0.60 -8.52
C GLU A 29 -7.97 0.99 -8.70
N MET A 30 -7.05 0.02 -8.62
CA MET A 30 -5.60 0.18 -8.74
C MET A 30 -5.01 -0.56 -9.96
N THR A 31 -5.84 -1.16 -10.81
CA THR A 31 -5.40 -1.98 -11.95
C THR A 31 -4.40 -1.26 -12.85
N GLU A 32 -4.61 0.04 -13.14
CA GLU A 32 -3.68 0.82 -13.96
C GLU A 32 -2.27 0.92 -13.33
N PHE A 33 -2.18 1.09 -12.01
CA PHE A 33 -0.88 1.09 -11.32
C PHE A 33 -0.21 -0.29 -11.42
N ILE A 34 -0.98 -1.36 -11.21
CA ILE A 34 -0.50 -2.75 -11.20
C ILE A 34 0.04 -3.14 -12.58
N GLU A 35 -0.66 -2.76 -13.66
CA GLU A 35 -0.24 -3.05 -15.03
C GLU A 35 1.02 -2.26 -15.43
N ARG A 36 1.14 -1.00 -14.99
CA ARG A 36 2.25 -0.12 -15.36
C ARG A 36 3.54 -0.39 -14.58
N TRP A 37 3.42 -0.78 -13.31
CA TRP A 37 4.55 -1.00 -12.40
C TRP A 37 4.38 -2.26 -11.55
N PRO A 38 4.32 -3.44 -12.18
CA PRO A 38 4.13 -4.71 -11.47
C PRO A 38 5.22 -5.00 -10.44
N GLU A 39 6.44 -4.47 -10.64
CA GLU A 39 7.57 -4.61 -9.72
C GLU A 39 7.45 -3.75 -8.46
N ARG A 40 6.55 -2.77 -8.44
CA ARG A 40 6.29 -1.88 -7.29
C ARG A 40 4.97 -2.22 -6.59
N PHE A 41 4.36 -3.33 -6.95
CA PHE A 41 3.08 -3.78 -6.44
C PHE A 41 3.24 -5.07 -5.62
N PHE A 42 2.62 -5.10 -4.44
CA PHE A 42 2.64 -6.24 -3.53
C PHE A 42 1.22 -6.54 -3.04
N ASN A 43 0.66 -7.69 -3.42
CA ASN A 43 -0.55 -8.21 -2.80
C ASN A 43 -0.16 -9.18 -1.67
N LEU A 44 -0.57 -8.88 -0.44
CA LEU A 44 -0.31 -9.71 0.74
C LEU A 44 -1.54 -10.50 1.22
N GLY A 45 -2.64 -10.44 0.47
CA GLY A 45 -3.92 -11.04 0.84
C GLY A 45 -4.46 -10.50 2.16
N LEU A 46 -5.06 -11.38 2.97
CA LEU A 46 -5.66 -11.03 4.27
C LEU A 46 -4.63 -10.97 5.42
N CYS A 47 -3.40 -10.55 5.14
CA CYS A 47 -2.31 -10.45 6.12
C CYS A 47 -2.05 -8.99 6.54
N GLU A 48 -3.05 -8.28 7.08
CA GLU A 48 -2.93 -6.83 7.32
C GLU A 48 -1.81 -6.47 8.31
N GLN A 49 -1.55 -7.30 9.31
CA GLN A 49 -0.46 -7.12 10.28
C GLN A 49 0.90 -7.12 9.57
N THR A 50 1.17 -8.16 8.77
CA THR A 50 2.39 -8.25 7.96
C THR A 50 2.51 -7.10 6.98
N MET A 51 1.39 -6.66 6.39
CA MET A 51 1.38 -5.55 5.43
C MET A 51 1.85 -4.24 6.03
N ILE A 52 1.43 -3.94 7.28
CA ILE A 52 1.89 -2.74 7.99
C ILE A 52 3.37 -2.85 8.38
N SER A 53 3.81 -3.97 8.97
CA SER A 53 5.21 -4.14 9.35
C SER A 53 6.15 -4.14 8.14
N MET A 54 5.73 -4.74 7.01
CA MET A 54 6.47 -4.70 5.75
C MET A 54 6.54 -3.28 5.20
N ALA A 55 5.46 -2.50 5.25
CA ALA A 55 5.48 -1.10 4.86
C ALA A 55 6.47 -0.30 5.73
N ALA A 56 6.48 -0.49 7.05
CA ALA A 56 7.45 0.17 7.93
C ALA A 56 8.90 -0.15 7.52
N GLY A 57 9.22 -1.43 7.30
CA GLY A 57 10.54 -1.85 6.82
C GLY A 57 10.91 -1.24 5.45
N MET A 58 9.95 -1.19 4.52
CA MET A 58 10.15 -0.57 3.21
C MET A 58 10.46 0.93 3.32
N ALA A 59 9.77 1.64 4.23
CA ALA A 59 10.00 3.05 4.47
C ALA A 59 11.41 3.31 5.02
N LEU A 60 11.92 2.45 5.91
CA LEU A 60 13.29 2.53 6.42
C LEU A 60 14.36 2.38 5.33
N GLU A 61 14.09 1.56 4.31
CA GLU A 61 14.96 1.38 3.13
C GLU A 61 14.78 2.48 2.06
N GLY A 62 14.05 3.56 2.37
CA GLY A 62 13.89 4.73 1.49
C GLY A 62 12.79 4.59 0.43
N MET A 63 11.97 3.53 0.50
CA MET A 63 10.75 3.43 -0.30
C MET A 63 9.62 4.29 0.31
N ARG A 64 8.57 4.52 -0.48
CA ARG A 64 7.38 5.27 -0.06
C ARG A 64 6.15 4.38 -0.20
N PRO A 65 5.91 3.51 0.80
CA PRO A 65 4.82 2.55 0.73
C PRO A 65 3.46 3.21 0.90
N ILE A 66 2.53 2.88 0.01
CA ILE A 66 1.11 3.19 0.12
C ILE A 66 0.38 1.88 0.43
N VAL A 67 -0.21 1.80 1.62
CA VAL A 67 -0.97 0.64 2.06
C VAL A 67 -2.46 0.88 1.81
N TYR A 68 -3.11 -0.01 1.06
CA TYR A 68 -4.51 0.12 0.68
C TYR A 68 -5.31 -1.15 1.00
N SER A 69 -6.30 -1.00 1.87
CA SER A 69 -7.28 -2.04 2.20
C SER A 69 -8.60 -1.39 2.65
N ILE A 70 -9.58 -2.21 3.05
CA ILE A 70 -10.84 -1.76 3.63
C ILE A 70 -10.57 -1.21 5.05
N THR A 71 -11.15 -0.06 5.38
CA THR A 71 -10.83 0.73 6.58
C THR A 71 -10.78 -0.06 7.90
N PRO A 72 -11.80 -0.83 8.31
CA PRO A 72 -11.73 -1.60 9.56
C PRO A 72 -10.57 -2.60 9.58
N PHE A 73 -10.21 -3.20 8.43
CA PHE A 73 -9.09 -4.14 8.37
C PHE A 73 -7.75 -3.43 8.39
N LEU A 74 -7.65 -2.27 7.74
CA LEU A 74 -6.41 -1.50 7.70
C LEU A 74 -6.07 -0.88 9.06
N ILE A 75 -7.06 -0.58 9.90
CA ILE A 75 -6.86 0.10 11.19
C ILE A 75 -6.93 -0.86 12.38
N GLU A 76 -7.96 -1.70 12.46
CA GLU A 76 -8.23 -2.46 13.70
C GLU A 76 -7.41 -3.75 13.79
N ARG A 77 -7.24 -4.48 12.67
CA ARG A 77 -6.48 -5.74 12.68
C ARG A 77 -4.98 -5.55 12.93
N PRO A 78 -4.30 -4.57 12.29
CA PRO A 78 -2.88 -4.31 12.53
C PRO A 78 -2.66 -3.16 13.51
N PHE A 79 -3.61 -2.89 14.41
CA PHE A 79 -3.53 -1.71 15.28
C PHE A 79 -2.25 -1.69 16.14
N GLU A 80 -1.80 -2.86 16.59
CA GLU A 80 -0.53 -3.00 17.31
C GLU A 80 0.65 -2.60 16.41
N GLN A 81 0.73 -3.15 15.19
CA GLN A 81 1.80 -2.85 14.22
C GLN A 81 1.83 -1.36 13.86
N ILE A 82 0.66 -0.73 13.66
CA ILE A 82 0.59 0.72 13.42
C ILE A 82 1.21 1.50 14.58
N LYS A 83 0.97 1.08 15.82
CA LYS A 83 1.47 1.79 17.00
C LYS A 83 2.97 1.61 17.26
N ILE A 84 3.54 0.47 16.88
CA ILE A 84 4.91 0.10 17.27
C ILE A 84 5.90 0.12 16.11
N ASP A 85 5.43 -0.10 14.87
CA ASP A 85 6.28 -0.16 13.68
C ASP A 85 6.32 1.18 12.93
N ILE A 86 5.30 2.04 13.08
CA ILE A 86 5.23 3.36 12.42
C ILE A 86 5.48 4.47 13.45
N ASP A 87 6.62 5.15 13.32
CA ASP A 87 7.08 6.26 14.18
C ASP A 87 7.40 7.51 13.35
#